data_AF-A0A1H0TE08-F1
#
_entry.id   AF-A0A1H0TE08-F1
#
_cell.length_a   1.000
_cell.length_b   1.000
_cell.length_c   1.000
_cell.angle_alpha   90.00
_cell.angle_beta   90.00
_cell.angle_gamma   90.00
#
_symmetry.space_group_name_H-M   'P 1'
#
loop_
_entity.id
_entity.type
_entity.pdbx_description
1 polymer ?
#
loop_
_entity_poly.entity_id
_entity_poly.type
_entity_poly.pdbx_seq_one_letter_code
_entity_poly.pdbx_strand_id
1 'polypeptide(L)'
;MAGDESSGGAASGTRDVRDLSRRLVEHATALAGLFDDSASDGGPVDAGAVDATLAAARSTVAELEEAVAASRAAPGSGSQALPPVVVSAPVLGVDACKAGWVGAILEPGAPRPRVAVAATIEALVETVRQSLAIQVVAIDIPIGLPDSTLRLADSLARKSLRGKASSVFTTLTRAAYAEPTRADADPVNRALTGQGVGAQAFGLRAKILEVDAWVHSRPTVRVLEAHPELCFATMTGAPISPGKKTDEGRAARLAALRAAGLASPSVLSGSGYAADDVLDACAAAWTAARWVNGEAHSLPDPPETFSDGIPAAIWT
;
A
#
# COMPACT_ATOMS: atom_id res chain seq x y z
N MET A 1 4.48 41.69 -29.72
CA MET A 1 4.60 41.57 -28.24
C MET A 1 4.59 40.09 -27.93
N ALA A 2 5.73 39.60 -27.46
CA ALA A 2 6.02 38.20 -27.21
C ALA A 2 5.96 37.87 -25.72
N GLY A 3 5.88 36.56 -25.42
CA GLY A 3 6.00 35.91 -24.10
C GLY A 3 4.65 35.41 -23.62
N ASP A 4 4.24 34.15 -23.75
CA ASP A 4 4.89 32.83 -23.66
C ASP A 4 5.35 32.40 -22.26
N GLU A 5 5.11 31.12 -22.02
CA GLU A 5 4.80 30.39 -20.80
C GLU A 5 5.92 30.21 -19.77
N SER A 6 5.54 29.93 -18.52
CA SER A 6 6.40 29.31 -17.51
C SER A 6 5.58 28.33 -16.66
N SER A 7 5.50 27.09 -17.12
CA SER A 7 5.18 25.91 -16.31
C SER A 7 6.47 25.20 -15.90
N GLY A 8 6.65 24.94 -14.60
CA GLY A 8 7.80 24.20 -14.05
C GLY A 8 7.86 24.37 -12.53
N GLY A 9 8.07 23.35 -11.70
CA GLY A 9 8.23 21.94 -11.96
C GLY A 9 8.07 21.15 -10.65
N ALA A 10 7.40 20.00 -10.74
CA ALA A 10 7.44 18.96 -9.72
C ALA A 10 8.30 17.75 -10.17
N ALA A 11 8.91 17.83 -11.37
CA ALA A 11 9.69 16.76 -12.00
C ALA A 11 11.18 16.72 -11.58
N SER A 12 11.61 17.59 -10.66
CA SER A 12 13.05 17.78 -10.34
C SER A 12 13.61 16.72 -9.40
N GLY A 13 12.89 16.32 -8.35
CA GLY A 13 13.44 15.45 -7.29
C GLY A 13 13.59 13.98 -7.69
N THR A 14 12.66 13.43 -8.47
CA THR A 14 12.71 12.00 -8.87
C THR A 14 13.76 11.74 -9.96
N ARG A 15 14.10 12.76 -10.77
CA ARG A 15 15.23 12.70 -11.71
C ARG A 15 16.57 12.67 -10.99
N ASP A 16 16.68 13.40 -9.89
CA ASP A 16 17.88 13.54 -9.07
C ASP A 16 18.27 12.20 -8.39
N VAL A 17 17.31 11.55 -7.73
CA VAL A 17 17.55 10.27 -7.04
C VAL A 17 17.95 9.13 -7.99
N ARG A 18 17.33 9.05 -9.18
CA ARG A 18 17.68 8.02 -10.19
C ARG A 18 19.09 8.23 -10.75
N ASP A 19 19.49 9.48 -10.94
CA ASP A 19 20.84 9.83 -11.40
C ASP A 19 21.91 9.49 -10.36
N LEU A 20 21.67 9.86 -9.11
CA LEU A 20 22.53 9.54 -7.97
C LEU A 20 22.68 8.02 -7.76
N SER A 21 21.58 7.27 -7.90
CA SER A 21 21.61 5.80 -7.82
C SER A 21 22.45 5.18 -8.93
N ARG A 22 22.35 5.70 -10.16
CA ARG A 22 23.18 5.26 -11.29
C ARG A 22 24.67 5.55 -11.04
N ARG A 23 25.01 6.75 -10.58
CA ARG A 23 26.40 7.14 -10.23
C ARG A 23 27.00 6.24 -9.15
N LEU A 24 26.23 5.83 -8.13
CA LEU A 24 26.71 4.88 -7.12
C LEU A 24 27.07 3.51 -7.71
N VAL A 25 26.25 3.01 -8.64
CA VAL A 25 26.55 1.75 -9.35
C VAL A 25 27.80 1.90 -10.21
N GLU A 26 27.99 3.04 -10.88
CA GLU A 26 29.19 3.35 -11.67
C GLU A 26 30.44 3.38 -10.77
N HIS A 27 30.39 3.99 -9.59
CA HIS A 27 31.51 4.00 -8.64
C HIS A 27 31.83 2.60 -8.10
N ALA A 28 30.82 1.79 -7.77
CA ALA A 28 31.02 0.42 -7.33
C ALA A 28 31.66 -0.45 -8.42
N THR A 29 31.24 -0.24 -9.67
CA THR A 29 31.78 -0.95 -10.84
C THR A 29 33.23 -0.52 -11.12
N ALA A 30 33.53 0.77 -11.05
CA ALA A 30 34.88 1.30 -11.22
C ALA A 30 35.83 0.79 -10.11
N LEU A 31 35.35 0.73 -8.87
CA LEU A 31 36.11 0.19 -7.76
C LEU A 31 36.45 -1.28 -7.97
N ALA A 32 35.48 -2.09 -8.42
CA ALA A 32 35.72 -3.50 -8.76
C ALA A 32 36.78 -3.65 -9.87
N GLY A 33 36.68 -2.84 -10.93
CA GLY A 33 37.65 -2.85 -12.04
C GLY A 33 39.09 -2.57 -11.59
N LEU A 34 39.32 -1.66 -10.64
CA LEU A 34 40.66 -1.38 -10.11
C LEU A 34 41.31 -2.59 -9.42
N PHE A 35 40.50 -3.45 -8.78
CA PHE A 35 40.98 -4.69 -8.16
C PHE A 35 41.18 -5.81 -9.19
N ASP A 36 40.32 -5.88 -10.21
CA ASP A 36 40.42 -6.86 -11.30
C ASP A 36 41.64 -6.59 -12.21
N ASP A 37 41.94 -5.32 -12.51
CA ASP A 37 43.10 -4.90 -13.30
C ASP A 37 44.42 -5.20 -12.54
N SER A 38 44.46 -4.90 -11.25
CA SER A 38 45.61 -5.25 -10.38
C SER A 38 45.84 -6.77 -10.30
N ALA A 39 44.76 -7.55 -10.23
CA ALA A 39 44.85 -9.02 -10.24
C ALA A 39 45.36 -9.57 -11.58
N SER A 40 45.06 -8.88 -12.68
CA SER A 40 45.47 -9.26 -14.04
C SER A 40 46.91 -8.87 -14.35
N ASP A 41 47.33 -7.68 -13.94
CA ASP A 41 48.66 -7.12 -14.24
C ASP A 41 49.74 -7.55 -13.21
N GLY A 42 49.34 -8.19 -12.10
CA GLY A 42 50.25 -8.66 -11.05
C GLY A 42 50.94 -7.54 -10.25
N GLY A 43 50.51 -6.29 -10.46
CA GLY A 43 50.99 -5.10 -9.75
C GLY A 43 50.12 -4.73 -8.56
N PRO A 44 50.64 -3.93 -7.59
CA PRO A 44 49.84 -3.45 -6.47
C PRO A 44 48.70 -2.54 -6.96
N VAL A 45 47.53 -2.65 -6.33
CA VAL A 45 46.38 -1.77 -6.59
C VAL A 45 46.78 -0.31 -6.38
N ASP A 46 46.39 0.58 -7.30
CA ASP A 46 46.60 2.02 -7.15
C ASP A 46 45.76 2.55 -5.99
N ALA A 47 46.40 2.69 -4.83
CA ALA A 47 45.77 3.19 -3.61
C ALA A 47 45.18 4.61 -3.80
N GLY A 48 45.80 5.46 -4.64
CA GLY A 48 45.29 6.79 -4.92
C GLY A 48 44.00 6.76 -5.73
N ALA A 49 43.91 5.86 -6.71
CA ALA A 49 42.69 5.66 -7.51
C ALA A 49 41.54 5.05 -6.66
N VAL A 50 41.87 4.13 -5.76
CA VAL A 50 40.90 3.54 -4.81
C VAL A 50 40.35 4.61 -3.86
N ASP A 51 41.23 5.41 -3.26
CA ASP A 51 40.84 6.47 -2.32
C ASP A 51 39.97 7.53 -3.00
N ALA A 52 40.33 7.94 -4.23
CA ALA A 52 39.54 8.88 -5.02
C ALA A 52 38.14 8.33 -5.35
N THR A 53 38.06 7.06 -5.74
CA THR A 53 36.78 6.41 -6.07
C THR A 53 35.89 6.27 -4.84
N LEU A 54 36.45 5.90 -3.69
CA LEU A 54 35.72 5.83 -2.42
C LEU A 54 35.25 7.21 -1.96
N ALA A 55 36.05 8.26 -2.14
CA ALA A 55 35.66 9.62 -1.82
C ALA A 55 34.47 10.09 -2.68
N ALA A 56 34.50 9.83 -3.99
CA ALA A 56 33.41 10.16 -4.90
C ALA A 56 32.11 9.38 -4.57
N ALA A 57 32.24 8.09 -4.23
CA ALA A 57 31.12 7.28 -3.79
C ALA A 57 30.48 7.84 -2.51
N ARG A 58 31.29 8.22 -1.51
CA ARG A 58 30.80 8.82 -0.25
C ARG A 58 30.10 10.16 -0.49
N SER A 59 30.63 11.01 -1.38
CA SER A 59 29.96 12.27 -1.77
C SER A 59 28.58 11.99 -2.38
N THR A 60 28.51 11.01 -3.28
CA THR A 60 27.24 10.63 -3.93
C THR A 60 26.24 10.02 -2.93
N VAL A 61 26.71 9.25 -1.93
CA VAL A 61 25.86 8.79 -0.82
C VAL A 61 25.33 9.97 -0.01
N ALA A 62 26.17 10.94 0.33
CA ALA A 62 25.73 12.13 1.07
C ALA A 62 24.69 12.95 0.30
N GLU A 63 24.90 13.16 -1.00
CA GLU A 63 23.92 13.78 -1.91
C GLU A 63 22.59 13.00 -1.93
N LEU A 64 22.65 11.66 -1.95
CA LEU A 64 21.47 10.81 -1.91
C LEU A 64 20.75 10.87 -0.56
N GLU A 65 21.49 10.86 0.55
CA GLU A 65 20.94 11.03 1.90
C GLU A 65 20.26 12.39 2.05
N GLU A 66 20.85 13.45 1.51
CA GLU A 66 20.28 14.80 1.49
C GLU A 66 19.04 14.87 0.58
N ALA A 67 19.07 14.29 -0.61
CA ALA A 67 17.90 14.24 -1.51
C ALA A 67 16.74 13.44 -0.89
N VAL A 68 17.02 12.34 -0.20
CA VAL A 68 16.02 11.55 0.54
C VAL A 68 15.52 12.32 1.76
N ALA A 69 16.40 13.02 2.49
CA ALA A 69 16.01 13.88 3.60
C ALA A 69 15.16 15.06 3.13
N ALA A 70 15.49 15.69 2.00
CA ALA A 70 14.74 16.76 1.36
C ALA A 70 13.40 16.26 0.82
N SER A 71 13.31 15.04 0.29
CA SER A 71 12.03 14.41 -0.05
C SER A 71 11.15 14.15 1.19
N ARG A 72 11.76 13.99 2.37
CA ARG A 72 11.07 13.84 3.66
C ARG A 72 10.81 15.18 4.38
N ALA A 73 11.57 16.22 4.05
CA ALA A 73 11.56 17.55 4.65
C ALA A 73 10.92 18.61 3.75
N ALA A 74 10.60 18.29 2.49
CA ALA A 74 9.62 19.00 1.70
C ALA A 74 8.43 19.26 2.63
N PRO A 75 7.99 20.51 2.76
CA PRO A 75 7.15 20.91 3.87
C PRO A 75 5.97 19.96 3.91
N GLY A 76 5.88 19.17 4.99
CA GLY A 76 4.60 18.70 5.47
C GLY A 76 3.81 19.97 5.69
N SER A 77 3.02 20.38 4.68
CA SER A 77 1.99 21.39 4.81
C SER A 77 1.16 20.95 6.01
N GLY A 78 1.34 21.64 7.13
CA GLY A 78 1.03 21.09 8.43
C GLY A 78 -0.39 20.56 8.49
N SER A 79 -0.57 19.29 8.83
CA SER A 79 -1.88 18.67 9.12
C SER A 79 -3.03 19.21 8.25
N GLN A 80 -2.80 19.45 6.96
CA GLN A 80 -3.86 19.96 6.11
C GLN A 80 -4.58 18.71 5.62
N ALA A 81 -5.79 18.51 6.15
CA ALA A 81 -6.68 17.46 5.70
C ALA A 81 -6.73 17.49 4.16
N LEU A 82 -6.61 16.32 3.54
CA LEU A 82 -6.71 16.22 2.09
C LEU A 82 -8.03 16.87 1.61
N PRO A 83 -8.04 17.50 0.43
CA PRO A 83 -9.29 18.00 -0.13
C PRO A 83 -10.31 16.86 -0.24
N PRO A 84 -11.62 17.17 -0.15
CA PRO A 84 -12.67 16.19 -0.38
C PRO A 84 -12.44 15.41 -1.68
N VAL A 85 -12.55 14.08 -1.64
CA VAL A 85 -12.34 13.25 -2.83
C VAL A 85 -13.46 13.50 -3.84
N VAL A 86 -13.08 13.65 -5.11
CA VAL A 86 -14.02 13.68 -6.22
C VAL A 86 -14.26 12.25 -6.67
N VAL A 87 -15.52 11.78 -6.62
CA VAL A 87 -15.88 10.47 -7.18
C VAL A 87 -16.18 10.66 -8.67
N SER A 88 -15.19 10.41 -9.52
CA SER A 88 -15.27 10.58 -10.98
C SER A 88 -15.82 9.36 -11.72
N ALA A 89 -15.76 8.18 -11.12
CA ALA A 89 -16.37 6.94 -11.61
C ALA A 89 -16.88 6.07 -10.44
N PRO A 90 -17.80 5.12 -10.70
CA PRO A 90 -18.22 4.17 -9.68
C PRO A 90 -17.06 3.31 -9.20
N VAL A 91 -16.91 3.21 -7.87
CA VAL A 91 -15.90 2.37 -7.21
C VAL A 91 -16.50 1.61 -6.04
N LEU A 92 -15.81 0.54 -5.64
CA LEU A 92 -16.21 -0.31 -4.53
C LEU A 92 -15.05 -0.44 -3.53
N GLY A 93 -15.30 -0.13 -2.27
CA GLY A 93 -14.44 -0.52 -1.15
C GLY A 93 -15.04 -1.72 -0.44
N VAL A 94 -14.20 -2.64 0.04
CA VAL A 94 -14.65 -3.92 0.61
C VAL A 94 -13.89 -4.25 1.90
N ASP A 95 -14.62 -4.77 2.89
CA ASP A 95 -14.05 -5.36 4.10
C ASP A 95 -14.73 -6.70 4.42
N ALA A 96 -13.98 -7.59 5.10
CA ALA A 96 -14.47 -8.88 5.52
C ALA A 96 -15.39 -8.76 6.73
N CYS A 97 -16.53 -9.44 6.71
CA CYS A 97 -17.48 -9.42 7.82
C CYS A 97 -18.04 -10.83 8.08
N LYS A 98 -18.87 -10.97 9.12
CA LYS A 98 -19.45 -12.29 9.47
C LYS A 98 -20.37 -12.85 8.38
N ALA A 99 -21.00 -11.99 7.58
CA ALA A 99 -21.83 -12.39 6.44
C ALA A 99 -21.01 -12.78 5.20
N GLY A 100 -19.69 -12.60 5.22
CA GLY A 100 -18.81 -12.75 4.07
C GLY A 100 -18.04 -11.46 3.83
N TRP A 101 -18.62 -10.56 3.06
CA TRP A 101 -18.03 -9.28 2.67
C TRP A 101 -19.07 -8.17 2.71
N VAL A 102 -18.67 -7.01 3.25
CA VAL A 102 -19.43 -5.76 3.15
C VAL A 102 -18.74 -4.83 2.18
N GLY A 103 -19.51 -4.21 1.30
CA GLY A 103 -19.06 -3.29 0.27
C GLY A 103 -19.63 -1.89 0.48
N ALA A 104 -18.78 -0.87 0.37
CA ALA A 104 -19.17 0.53 0.28
C ALA A 104 -19.01 1.01 -1.16
N ILE A 105 -20.13 1.35 -1.79
CA ILE A 105 -20.22 1.80 -3.18
C ILE A 105 -20.22 3.32 -3.19
N LEU A 106 -19.30 3.91 -3.94
CA LEU A 106 -19.28 5.34 -4.24
C LEU A 106 -19.66 5.56 -5.70
N GLU A 107 -20.52 6.55 -5.95
CA GLU A 107 -21.01 6.89 -7.29
C GLU A 107 -20.83 8.39 -7.55
N PRO A 108 -20.53 8.80 -8.79
CA PRO A 108 -20.46 10.21 -9.16
C PRO A 108 -21.73 10.98 -8.79
N GLY A 109 -21.58 12.12 -8.14
CA GLY A 109 -22.69 12.97 -7.71
C GLY A 109 -23.50 12.46 -6.51
N ALA A 110 -23.16 11.28 -5.95
CA ALA A 110 -23.81 10.71 -4.77
C ALA A 110 -22.83 10.65 -3.59
N PRO A 111 -22.78 11.67 -2.71
CA PRO A 111 -21.78 11.74 -1.64
C PRO A 111 -22.00 10.71 -0.53
N ARG A 112 -23.17 10.05 -0.47
CA ARG A 112 -23.49 9.04 0.54
C ARG A 112 -23.13 7.65 0.02
N PRO A 113 -22.20 6.92 0.68
CA PRO A 113 -21.90 5.54 0.32
C PRO A 113 -23.14 4.65 0.46
N ARG A 114 -23.38 3.82 -0.55
CA ARG A 114 -24.36 2.72 -0.48
C ARG A 114 -23.68 1.45 0.02
N VAL A 115 -24.36 0.69 0.86
CA VAL A 115 -23.84 -0.56 1.43
C VAL A 115 -24.42 -1.76 0.69
N ALA A 116 -23.57 -2.71 0.31
CA ALA A 116 -23.94 -4.03 -0.21
C ALA A 116 -23.24 -5.13 0.58
N VAL A 117 -23.81 -6.33 0.61
CA VAL A 117 -23.25 -7.48 1.34
C VAL A 117 -23.44 -8.73 0.51
N ALA A 118 -22.42 -9.59 0.48
CA ALA A 118 -22.52 -10.93 -0.11
C ALA A 118 -21.59 -11.92 0.61
N ALA A 119 -21.86 -13.22 0.41
CA ALA A 119 -21.08 -14.30 1.03
C ALA A 119 -19.65 -14.39 0.47
N THR A 120 -19.48 -14.08 -0.82
CA THR A 120 -18.18 -14.13 -1.51
C THR A 120 -17.83 -12.81 -2.20
N ILE A 121 -16.55 -12.57 -2.43
CA ILE A 121 -16.04 -11.34 -3.06
C ILE A 121 -16.57 -11.23 -4.50
N GLU A 122 -16.57 -12.35 -5.22
CA GLU A 122 -17.09 -12.41 -6.58
C GLU A 122 -18.59 -12.07 -6.62
N ALA A 123 -19.40 -12.64 -5.72
CA ALA A 123 -20.83 -12.37 -5.66
C ALA A 123 -21.13 -10.90 -5.30
N LEU A 124 -20.32 -10.30 -4.41
CA LEU A 124 -20.45 -8.88 -4.06
C LEU A 124 -20.20 -8.01 -5.29
N VAL A 125 -19.07 -8.23 -5.97
CA VAL A 125 -18.67 -7.47 -7.16
C VAL A 125 -19.70 -7.63 -8.27
N GLU A 126 -20.15 -8.86 -8.56
CA GLU A 126 -21.13 -9.11 -9.61
C GLU A 126 -22.48 -8.45 -9.30
N THR A 127 -22.93 -8.51 -8.05
CA THR A 127 -24.17 -7.84 -7.62
C THR A 127 -24.10 -6.33 -7.86
N VAL A 128 -22.97 -5.69 -7.54
CA VAL A 128 -22.79 -4.25 -7.80
C VAL A 128 -22.77 -3.98 -9.31
N ARG A 129 -22.09 -4.84 -10.08
CA ARG A 129 -21.96 -4.70 -11.54
C ARG A 129 -23.25 -4.83 -12.33
N GLN A 130 -24.27 -5.49 -11.78
CA GLN A 130 -25.61 -5.53 -12.38
C GLN A 130 -26.23 -4.13 -12.55
N SER A 131 -25.81 -3.15 -11.75
CA SER A 131 -26.36 -1.80 -11.76
C SER A 131 -25.33 -0.70 -12.06
N LEU A 132 -24.04 -0.97 -11.87
CA LEU A 132 -22.99 0.04 -11.96
C LEU A 132 -21.74 -0.50 -12.66
N ALA A 133 -21.19 0.27 -13.58
CA ALA A 133 -19.91 -0.02 -14.20
C ALA A 133 -18.74 0.34 -13.26
N ILE A 134 -18.57 -0.43 -12.17
CA ILE A 134 -17.43 -0.25 -11.27
C ILE A 134 -16.12 -0.61 -11.97
N GLN A 135 -15.13 0.27 -11.86
CA GLN A 135 -13.82 0.09 -12.50
C GLN A 135 -12.77 -0.44 -11.54
N VAL A 136 -12.89 -0.08 -10.25
CA VAL A 136 -11.90 -0.36 -9.22
C VAL A 136 -12.58 -0.91 -7.98
N VAL A 137 -11.97 -1.95 -7.42
CA VAL A 137 -12.31 -2.56 -6.13
C VAL A 137 -11.09 -2.43 -5.22
N ALA A 138 -11.22 -1.71 -4.11
CA ALA A 138 -10.22 -1.71 -3.05
C ALA A 138 -10.70 -2.60 -1.90
N ILE A 139 -9.82 -3.43 -1.35
CA ILE A 139 -10.17 -4.46 -0.36
C ILE A 139 -9.15 -4.50 0.78
N ASP A 140 -9.63 -4.63 2.03
CA ASP A 140 -8.76 -4.81 3.21
C ASP A 140 -8.29 -6.26 3.33
N ILE A 141 -7.47 -6.69 2.38
CA ILE A 141 -6.80 -7.97 2.46
C ILE A 141 -5.47 -7.96 1.69
N PRO A 142 -4.46 -8.70 2.15
CA PRO A 142 -3.21 -8.87 1.41
C PRO A 142 -3.42 -9.41 0.00
N ILE A 143 -2.82 -8.73 -0.99
CA ILE A 143 -2.76 -9.12 -2.41
C ILE A 143 -1.29 -9.28 -2.84
N GLY A 144 -0.97 -10.37 -3.52
CA GLY A 144 0.40 -10.73 -3.89
C GLY A 144 1.14 -11.30 -2.67
N LEU A 145 1.03 -12.61 -2.51
CA LEU A 145 1.58 -13.34 -1.37
C LEU A 145 3.04 -13.71 -1.64
N PRO A 146 3.97 -13.48 -0.69
CA PRO A 146 5.38 -13.74 -0.90
C PRO A 146 5.67 -15.25 -0.97
N ASP A 147 6.68 -15.61 -1.75
CA ASP A 147 7.14 -16.99 -1.87
C ASP A 147 7.96 -17.42 -0.64
N SER A 148 8.94 -16.59 -0.28
CA SER A 148 9.93 -16.92 0.78
C SER A 148 10.46 -15.71 1.55
N THR A 149 9.81 -14.55 1.43
CA THR A 149 10.25 -13.31 2.09
C THR A 149 9.13 -12.71 2.92
N LEU A 150 9.46 -11.67 3.71
CA LEU A 150 8.46 -10.74 4.22
C LEU A 150 8.08 -9.75 3.11
N ARG A 151 6.83 -9.28 3.09
CA ARG A 151 6.40 -8.22 2.18
C ARG A 151 7.00 -6.87 2.57
N LEU A 152 7.54 -6.14 1.61
CA LEU A 152 7.93 -4.74 1.78
C LEU A 152 6.71 -3.88 2.06
N ALA A 153 5.56 -4.18 1.45
CA ALA A 153 4.27 -3.51 1.68
C ALA A 153 3.91 -3.43 3.17
N ASP A 154 3.87 -4.58 3.86
CA ASP A 154 3.58 -4.65 5.30
C ASP A 154 4.59 -3.84 6.13
N SER A 155 5.86 -3.89 5.75
CA SER A 155 6.95 -3.21 6.45
C SER A 155 6.86 -1.69 6.31
N LEU A 156 6.51 -1.20 5.12
CA LEU A 156 6.30 0.23 4.87
C LEU A 156 5.02 0.74 5.55
N ALA A 157 3.94 -0.04 5.49
CA ALA A 157 2.69 0.29 6.17
C ALA A 157 2.89 0.48 7.69
N ARG A 158 3.66 -0.39 8.34
CA ARG A 158 4.02 -0.23 9.76
C ARG A 158 4.79 1.05 10.05
N LYS A 159 5.75 1.39 9.18
CA LYS A 159 6.56 2.61 9.33
C LYS A 159 5.71 3.87 9.20
N SER A 160 4.70 3.84 8.33
CA SER A 160 3.75 4.94 8.15
C SER A 160 2.77 5.07 9.32
N LEU A 161 2.39 3.97 9.98
CA LEU A 161 1.49 3.95 11.14
C LEU A 161 2.23 4.03 12.49
N ARG A 162 2.98 5.12 12.72
CA ARG A 162 3.66 5.33 14.01
C ARG A 162 2.64 5.36 15.17
N GLY A 163 2.91 4.60 16.23
CA GLY A 163 1.98 4.42 17.36
C GLY A 163 0.84 3.42 17.11
N LYS A 164 0.69 2.95 15.86
CA LYS A 164 -0.31 1.97 15.44
C LYS A 164 0.25 0.83 14.58
N ALA A 165 1.57 0.63 14.57
CA ALA A 165 2.20 -0.40 13.75
C ALA A 165 1.64 -1.82 13.99
N SER A 166 1.09 -2.10 15.18
CA SER A 166 0.44 -3.36 15.51
C SER A 166 -0.88 -3.61 14.78
N SER A 167 -1.48 -2.61 14.11
CA SER A 167 -2.66 -2.81 13.27
C SER A 167 -2.33 -3.56 11.99
N VAL A 168 -1.07 -3.52 11.54
CA VAL A 168 -0.59 -4.21 10.34
C VAL A 168 0.00 -5.55 10.75
N PHE A 169 -0.74 -6.63 10.49
CA PHE A 169 -0.22 -7.98 10.67
C PHE A 169 0.79 -8.34 9.56
N THR A 170 1.65 -9.33 9.82
CA THR A 170 2.59 -9.81 8.80
C THR A 170 1.88 -10.84 7.94
N THR A 171 1.79 -10.55 6.65
CA THR A 171 1.30 -11.49 5.65
C THR A 171 2.22 -12.71 5.61
N LEU A 172 1.63 -13.90 5.63
CA LEU A 172 2.39 -15.15 5.56
C LEU A 172 2.77 -15.46 4.12
N THR A 173 3.73 -16.36 3.95
CA THR A 173 4.05 -16.91 2.63
C THR A 173 2.87 -17.67 2.04
N ARG A 174 2.82 -17.73 0.71
CA ARG A 174 1.82 -18.52 -0.03
C ARG A 174 1.78 -19.98 0.46
N ALA A 175 2.95 -20.59 0.67
CA ALA A 175 3.07 -21.95 1.20
C ALA A 175 2.46 -22.08 2.60
N ALA A 176 2.71 -21.14 3.50
CA ALA A 176 2.14 -21.17 4.85
C ALA A 176 0.61 -21.01 4.85
N TYR A 177 0.04 -20.21 3.93
CA TYR A 177 -1.41 -20.15 3.76
C TYR A 177 -2.00 -21.42 3.15
N ALA A 178 -1.23 -22.25 2.44
CA ALA A 178 -1.73 -23.52 1.91
C ALA A 178 -1.99 -24.55 3.02
N GLU A 179 -1.25 -24.48 4.12
CA GLU A 179 -1.37 -25.42 5.25
C GLU A 179 -2.75 -25.39 5.93
N PRO A 180 -3.28 -26.53 6.40
CA PRO A 180 -4.64 -26.64 6.91
C PRO A 180 -4.81 -26.03 8.31
N THR A 181 -3.75 -26.01 9.12
CA THR A 181 -3.78 -25.46 10.47
C THR A 181 -2.64 -24.49 10.72
N ARG A 182 -2.83 -23.61 11.72
CA ARG A 182 -1.78 -22.67 12.14
C ARG A 182 -0.53 -23.39 12.65
N ALA A 183 -0.71 -24.56 13.26
CA ALA A 183 0.40 -25.35 13.79
C ALA A 183 1.25 -25.94 12.66
N ASP A 184 0.62 -26.35 11.56
CA ASP A 184 1.31 -26.87 10.36
C ASP A 184 1.96 -25.73 9.56
N ALA A 185 1.31 -24.56 9.52
CA ALA A 185 1.82 -23.37 8.84
C ALA A 185 3.06 -22.75 9.49
N ASP A 186 3.20 -22.83 10.82
CA ASP A 186 4.31 -22.21 11.58
C ASP A 186 5.69 -22.71 11.16
N PRO A 187 5.99 -24.04 11.11
CA PRO A 187 7.29 -24.51 10.66
C PRO A 187 7.57 -24.14 9.20
N VAL A 188 6.56 -24.19 8.33
CA VAL A 188 6.69 -23.80 6.91
C VAL A 188 7.08 -22.32 6.79
N ASN A 189 6.33 -21.43 7.46
CA ASN A 189 6.59 -19.99 7.37
C ASN A 189 7.94 -19.61 7.99
N ARG A 190 8.33 -20.26 9.10
CA ARG A 190 9.64 -20.03 9.73
C ARG A 190 10.79 -20.46 8.85
N ALA A 191 10.69 -21.62 8.19
CA ALA A 191 11.73 -22.11 7.30
C ALA A 191 11.97 -21.14 6.13
N LEU A 192 10.91 -20.48 5.65
CA LEU A 192 10.98 -19.55 4.53
C LEU A 192 11.39 -18.13 4.95
N THR A 193 10.81 -17.60 6.01
CA THR A 193 10.92 -16.15 6.36
C THR A 193 11.66 -15.86 7.66
N GLY A 194 11.98 -16.89 8.45
CA GLY A 194 12.47 -16.76 9.82
C GLY A 194 11.39 -16.31 10.83
N GLN A 195 10.15 -16.08 10.40
CA GLN A 195 9.05 -15.61 11.25
C GLN A 195 7.97 -16.68 11.43
N GLY A 196 7.41 -16.76 12.64
CA GLY A 196 6.27 -17.63 12.94
C GLY A 196 4.96 -17.11 12.39
N VAL A 197 3.90 -17.87 12.64
CA VAL A 197 2.54 -17.56 12.18
C VAL A 197 1.70 -16.94 13.29
N GLY A 198 1.38 -15.65 13.11
CA GLY A 198 0.48 -14.91 13.99
C GLY A 198 -0.97 -15.37 13.89
N ALA A 199 -1.70 -15.35 15.00
CA ALA A 199 -3.10 -15.80 15.07
C ALA A 199 -4.03 -15.00 14.15
N GLN A 200 -3.87 -13.67 14.08
CA GLN A 200 -4.68 -12.81 13.21
C GLN A 200 -4.39 -13.07 11.72
N ALA A 201 -3.11 -13.18 11.35
CA ALA A 201 -2.69 -13.44 9.97
C ALA A 201 -3.28 -14.76 9.44
N PHE A 202 -3.24 -15.83 10.24
CA PHE A 202 -3.82 -17.12 9.87
C PHE A 202 -5.34 -17.17 10.02
N GLY A 203 -5.92 -16.42 10.97
CA GLY A 203 -7.37 -16.33 11.15
C GLY A 203 -8.10 -15.79 9.92
N LEU A 204 -7.41 -14.98 9.10
CA LEU A 204 -7.91 -14.46 7.83
C LEU A 204 -7.61 -15.37 6.62
N ARG A 205 -6.96 -16.52 6.80
CA ARG A 205 -6.54 -17.45 5.72
C ARG A 205 -7.65 -17.71 4.69
N ALA A 206 -8.86 -18.02 5.14
CA ALA A 206 -9.96 -18.33 4.24
C ALA A 206 -10.30 -17.15 3.31
N LYS A 207 -10.33 -15.92 3.85
CA LYS A 207 -10.61 -14.70 3.09
C LYS A 207 -9.44 -14.31 2.18
N ILE A 208 -8.20 -14.50 2.65
CA ILE A 208 -6.99 -14.25 1.85
C ILE A 208 -6.96 -15.17 0.64
N LEU A 209 -7.17 -16.48 0.83
CA LEU A 209 -7.18 -17.45 -0.26
C LEU A 209 -8.36 -17.23 -1.22
N GLU A 210 -9.52 -16.78 -0.72
CA GLU A 210 -10.67 -16.42 -1.54
C GLU A 210 -10.32 -15.26 -2.51
N VAL A 211 -9.71 -14.19 -1.99
CA VAL A 211 -9.31 -13.04 -2.82
C VAL A 211 -8.11 -13.36 -3.71
N ASP A 212 -7.14 -14.13 -3.22
CA ASP A 212 -6.01 -14.59 -4.02
C ASP A 212 -6.50 -15.39 -5.24
N ALA A 213 -7.39 -16.38 -5.04
CA ALA A 213 -7.98 -17.14 -6.14
C ALA A 213 -8.80 -16.24 -7.11
N TRP A 214 -9.55 -15.29 -6.57
CA TRP A 214 -10.31 -14.34 -7.37
C TRP A 214 -9.42 -13.42 -8.21
N VAL A 215 -8.33 -12.88 -7.67
CA VAL A 215 -7.38 -12.05 -8.44
C VAL A 215 -6.70 -12.88 -9.54
N HIS A 216 -6.36 -14.14 -9.28
CA HIS A 216 -5.80 -15.05 -10.27
C HIS A 216 -6.76 -15.36 -11.43
N SER A 217 -8.08 -15.27 -11.22
CA SER A 217 -9.07 -15.42 -12.31
C SER A 217 -9.09 -14.22 -13.28
N ARG A 218 -8.31 -13.16 -12.97
CA ARG A 218 -8.17 -11.92 -13.75
C ARG A 218 -9.53 -11.24 -13.96
N PRO A 219 -10.18 -10.77 -12.88
CA PRO A 219 -11.45 -10.09 -13.00
C PRO A 219 -11.29 -8.83 -13.85
N THR A 220 -12.36 -8.41 -14.53
CA THR A 220 -12.32 -7.24 -15.43
C THR A 220 -12.28 -5.90 -14.69
N VAL A 221 -12.18 -5.92 -13.36
CA VAL A 221 -12.02 -4.75 -12.50
C VAL A 221 -10.58 -4.69 -12.01
N ARG A 222 -10.07 -3.47 -11.76
CA ARG A 222 -8.80 -3.33 -11.04
C ARG A 222 -9.03 -3.65 -9.57
N VAL A 223 -8.27 -4.58 -9.02
CA VAL A 223 -8.28 -4.92 -7.58
C VAL A 223 -7.07 -4.29 -6.90
N LEU A 224 -7.29 -3.60 -5.79
CA LEU A 224 -6.28 -2.92 -4.98
C LEU A 224 -6.38 -3.40 -3.53
N GLU A 225 -5.23 -3.62 -2.88
CA GLU A 225 -5.19 -3.76 -1.42
C GLU A 225 -5.19 -2.37 -0.78
N ALA A 226 -6.07 -2.15 0.18
CA ALA A 226 -6.16 -0.90 0.93
C ALA A 226 -6.35 -1.21 2.42
N HIS A 227 -5.48 -0.66 3.28
CA HIS A 227 -5.52 -0.91 4.72
C HIS A 227 -6.25 0.24 5.44
N PRO A 228 -7.38 0.03 6.13
CA PRO A 228 -8.23 1.08 6.69
C PRO A 228 -7.50 2.07 7.61
N GLU A 229 -6.63 1.60 8.52
CA GLU A 229 -5.89 2.54 9.38
C GLU A 229 -4.91 3.42 8.60
N LEU A 230 -4.37 2.95 7.46
CA LEU A 230 -3.57 3.78 6.57
C LEU A 230 -4.46 4.76 5.81
N CYS A 231 -5.59 4.31 5.26
CA CYS A 231 -6.56 5.19 4.62
C CYS A 231 -6.97 6.34 5.56
N PHE A 232 -7.34 6.03 6.81
CA PHE A 232 -7.68 7.03 7.81
C PHE A 232 -6.51 7.92 8.18
N ALA A 233 -5.31 7.37 8.41
CA ALA A 233 -4.12 8.17 8.69
C ALA A 233 -3.80 9.13 7.54
N THR A 234 -4.03 8.74 6.29
CA THR A 234 -3.85 9.58 5.12
C THR A 234 -4.93 10.67 5.04
N MET A 235 -6.19 10.36 5.34
CA MET A 235 -7.26 11.36 5.43
C MET A 235 -6.99 12.43 6.51
N THR A 236 -6.52 12.02 7.69
CA THR A 236 -6.37 12.90 8.87
C THR A 236 -4.95 13.44 9.05
N GLY A 237 -3.99 13.02 8.23
CA GLY A 237 -2.57 13.36 8.35
C GLY A 237 -1.83 12.64 9.50
N ALA A 238 -2.52 11.85 10.32
CA ALA A 238 -1.96 11.06 11.41
C ALA A 238 -2.90 9.92 11.82
N PRO A 239 -2.42 8.80 12.39
CA PRO A 239 -3.28 7.70 12.84
C PRO A 239 -4.33 8.14 13.87
N ILE A 240 -5.56 7.65 13.73
CA ILE A 240 -6.65 7.91 14.69
C ILE A 240 -6.43 7.10 15.97
N SER A 241 -5.98 7.72 17.07
CA SER A 241 -5.61 7.01 18.30
C SER A 241 -6.71 6.12 18.89
N PRO A 242 -7.98 6.57 19.05
CA PRO A 242 -9.03 5.73 19.62
C PRO A 242 -9.34 4.48 18.77
N GLY A 243 -9.50 3.34 19.44
CA GLY A 243 -9.76 2.06 18.79
C GLY A 243 -11.09 2.03 18.03
N LYS A 244 -11.16 1.31 16.91
CA LYS A 244 -12.33 1.31 16.01
C LYS A 244 -13.66 0.87 16.66
N LYS A 245 -13.58 0.11 17.76
CA LYS A 245 -14.74 -0.38 18.52
C LYS A 245 -15.23 0.55 19.63
N THR A 246 -14.53 1.65 19.91
CA THR A 246 -15.00 2.65 20.87
C THR A 246 -15.91 3.67 20.18
N ASP A 247 -16.83 4.27 20.93
CA ASP A 247 -17.71 5.31 20.38
C ASP A 247 -16.91 6.52 19.88
N GLU A 248 -15.86 6.90 20.60
CA GLU A 248 -14.91 7.93 20.21
C GLU A 248 -14.20 7.58 18.89
N GLY A 249 -13.70 6.35 18.75
CA GLY A 249 -13.03 5.89 17.54
C GLY A 249 -13.97 5.79 16.34
N ARG A 250 -15.23 5.43 16.56
CA ARG A 250 -16.28 5.46 15.54
C ARG A 250 -16.59 6.89 15.10
N ALA A 251 -16.75 7.81 16.06
CA ALA A 251 -17.01 9.22 15.78
C ALA A 251 -15.86 9.87 14.99
N ALA A 252 -14.61 9.58 15.37
CA ALA A 252 -13.42 10.08 14.68
C ALA A 252 -13.33 9.61 13.22
N ARG A 253 -13.61 8.32 12.94
CA ARG A 253 -13.63 7.77 11.58
C ARG A 253 -14.75 8.36 10.73
N LEU A 254 -15.94 8.53 11.31
CA LEU A 254 -17.05 9.22 10.64
C LEU A 254 -16.72 10.69 10.34
N ALA A 255 -16.02 11.38 11.23
CA ALA A 255 -15.57 12.75 10.99
C ALA A 255 -14.52 12.82 9.87
N ALA A 256 -13.56 11.88 9.86
CA ALA A 256 -12.56 11.76 8.81
C ALA A 256 -13.21 11.53 7.43
N LEU A 257 -14.16 10.60 7.32
CA LEU A 257 -14.91 10.36 6.07
C LEU A 257 -15.64 11.62 5.59
N ARG A 258 -16.31 12.34 6.49
CA ARG A 258 -17.03 13.59 6.15
C ARG A 258 -16.08 14.68 5.67
N ALA A 259 -14.95 14.86 6.34
CA ALA A 259 -13.92 15.82 5.93
C ALA A 259 -13.34 15.45 4.55
N ALA A 260 -13.22 14.16 4.27
CA ALA A 260 -12.79 13.61 2.99
C ALA A 260 -13.89 13.63 1.90
N GLY A 261 -15.06 14.23 2.15
CA GLY A 261 -16.15 14.38 1.16
C GLY A 261 -17.17 13.25 1.13
N LEU A 262 -17.05 12.25 2.02
CA LEU A 262 -17.97 11.13 2.10
C LEU A 262 -18.99 11.37 3.22
N ALA A 263 -20.26 11.53 2.84
CA ALA A 263 -21.35 11.62 3.81
C ALA A 263 -21.47 10.30 4.59
N SER A 264 -22.13 10.33 5.74
CA SER A 264 -22.34 9.12 6.53
C SER A 264 -23.08 8.04 5.71
N PRO A 265 -22.61 6.78 5.75
CA PRO A 265 -23.25 5.66 5.05
C PRO A 265 -24.74 5.55 5.39
N SER A 266 -25.52 5.03 4.44
CA SER A 266 -26.97 4.87 4.61
C SER A 266 -27.34 3.95 5.77
N VAL A 267 -26.49 2.96 6.06
CA VAL A 267 -26.66 1.97 7.12
C VAL A 267 -25.29 1.69 7.72
N LEU A 268 -25.20 1.70 9.06
CA LEU A 268 -23.96 1.41 9.78
C LEU A 268 -23.94 0.00 10.39
N SER A 269 -25.04 -0.75 10.38
CA SER A 269 -25.07 -2.13 10.87
C SER A 269 -26.25 -2.89 10.30
N GLY A 270 -26.11 -4.21 10.23
CA GLY A 270 -27.16 -5.10 9.77
C GLY A 270 -26.92 -6.54 10.21
N SER A 271 -27.68 -7.48 9.63
CA SER A 271 -27.46 -8.90 9.90
C SER A 271 -26.12 -9.34 9.31
N GLY A 272 -25.13 -9.57 10.18
CA GLY A 272 -23.83 -10.13 9.80
C GLY A 272 -22.72 -9.14 9.45
N TYR A 273 -22.91 -7.83 9.66
CA TYR A 273 -21.85 -6.82 9.59
C TYR A 273 -22.05 -5.73 10.64
N ALA A 274 -20.93 -5.18 11.13
CA ALA A 274 -20.88 -4.15 12.14
C ALA A 274 -20.44 -2.79 11.57
N ALA A 275 -20.50 -1.75 12.41
CA ALA A 275 -20.16 -0.39 12.01
C ALA A 275 -18.69 -0.23 11.67
N ASP A 276 -17.79 -0.95 12.34
CA ASP A 276 -16.37 -0.96 11.97
C ASP A 276 -16.18 -1.53 10.56
N ASP A 277 -16.82 -2.65 10.22
CA ASP A 277 -16.69 -3.25 8.88
C ASP A 277 -17.14 -2.29 7.77
N VAL A 278 -18.25 -1.55 7.97
CA VAL A 278 -18.75 -0.56 7.00
C VAL A 278 -17.81 0.63 6.87
N LEU A 279 -17.25 1.12 7.97
CA LEU A 279 -16.32 2.25 7.96
C LEU A 279 -15.00 1.89 7.30
N ASP A 280 -14.51 0.67 7.53
CA ASP A 280 -13.30 0.14 6.90
C ASP A 280 -13.52 -0.03 5.38
N ALA A 281 -14.69 -0.56 4.97
CA ALA A 281 -15.07 -0.59 3.55
C ALA A 281 -15.19 0.82 2.93
N CYS A 282 -15.70 1.82 3.65
CA CYS A 282 -15.74 3.21 3.16
C CYS A 282 -14.33 3.80 2.99
N ALA A 283 -13.41 3.47 3.90
CA ALA A 283 -12.03 3.90 3.83
C ALA A 283 -11.32 3.29 2.61
N ALA A 284 -11.56 2.01 2.33
CA ALA A 284 -11.09 1.37 1.10
C ALA A 284 -11.70 2.03 -0.15
N ALA A 285 -13.00 2.34 -0.14
CA ALA A 285 -13.68 2.95 -1.29
C ALA A 285 -13.12 4.35 -1.60
N TRP A 286 -12.77 5.11 -0.57
CA TRP A 286 -12.08 6.39 -0.71
C TRP A 286 -10.73 6.26 -1.44
N THR A 287 -9.92 5.28 -1.05
CA THR A 287 -8.66 4.97 -1.75
C THR A 287 -8.90 4.57 -3.20
N ALA A 288 -9.93 3.75 -3.48
CA ALA A 288 -10.31 3.39 -4.85
C ALA A 288 -10.67 4.63 -5.69
N ALA A 289 -11.43 5.58 -5.13
CA ALA A 289 -11.77 6.82 -5.81
C ALA A 289 -10.53 7.68 -6.11
N ARG A 290 -9.59 7.80 -5.15
CA ARG A 290 -8.30 8.46 -5.38
C ARG A 290 -7.48 7.77 -6.46
N TRP A 291 -7.51 6.44 -6.52
CA TRP A 291 -6.80 5.70 -7.57
C TRP A 291 -7.34 6.03 -8.95
N VAL A 292 -8.67 6.08 -9.12
CA VAL A 292 -9.32 6.48 -10.38
C VAL A 292 -8.86 7.89 -10.80
N ASN A 293 -8.69 8.79 -9.84
CA ASN A 293 -8.24 10.16 -10.10
C ASN A 293 -6.72 10.30 -10.32
N GLY A 294 -5.94 9.22 -10.16
CA GLY A 294 -4.47 9.27 -10.21
C GLY A 294 -3.84 9.93 -8.97
N GLU A 295 -4.56 9.98 -7.86
CA GLU A 295 -4.16 10.64 -6.61
C GLU A 295 -3.68 9.63 -5.54
N ALA A 296 -3.90 8.33 -5.73
CA ALA A 296 -3.49 7.31 -4.78
C ALA A 296 -2.00 6.96 -4.92
N HIS A 297 -1.36 6.66 -3.78
CA HIS A 297 0.03 6.22 -3.73
C HIS A 297 0.11 4.77 -3.27
N SER A 298 1.12 4.04 -3.74
CA SER A 298 1.35 2.64 -3.39
C SER A 298 2.52 2.52 -2.40
N LEU A 299 2.44 1.53 -1.52
CA LEU A 299 3.51 1.12 -0.61
C LEU A 299 3.81 -0.37 -0.85
N PRO A 300 4.95 -0.73 -1.45
CA PRO A 300 5.96 0.16 -2.06
C PRO A 300 5.50 0.81 -3.38
N ASP A 301 6.21 1.84 -3.82
CA ASP A 301 6.13 2.43 -5.15
C ASP A 301 7.51 2.35 -5.85
N PRO A 302 7.68 1.57 -6.94
CA PRO A 302 6.64 0.74 -7.56
C PRO A 302 6.25 -0.47 -6.68
N PRO A 303 5.05 -1.05 -6.89
CA PRO A 303 4.64 -2.30 -6.24
C PRO A 303 5.66 -3.43 -6.42
N GLU A 304 5.85 -4.23 -5.37
CA GLU A 304 6.70 -5.42 -5.46
C GLU A 304 5.96 -6.55 -6.18
N THR A 305 6.68 -7.53 -6.71
CA THR A 305 6.09 -8.70 -7.38
C THR A 305 6.83 -9.96 -6.96
N PHE A 306 6.10 -11.07 -6.90
CA PHE A 306 6.62 -12.39 -6.56
C PHE A 306 6.47 -13.35 -7.75
N SER A 307 6.64 -14.65 -7.54
CA SER A 307 6.57 -15.65 -8.62
C SER A 307 5.24 -15.69 -9.37
N ASP A 308 4.15 -15.22 -8.76
CA ASP A 308 2.81 -15.15 -9.36
C ASP A 308 2.60 -13.97 -10.32
N GLY A 309 3.51 -13.00 -10.33
CA GLY A 309 3.42 -11.76 -11.12
C GLY A 309 2.29 -10.82 -10.69
N ILE A 310 1.64 -11.06 -9.55
CA ILE A 310 0.61 -10.16 -9.01
C ILE A 310 1.31 -9.01 -8.27
N PRO A 311 1.02 -7.74 -8.63
CA PRO A 311 1.55 -6.60 -7.90
C PRO A 311 1.10 -6.60 -6.44
N ALA A 312 2.05 -6.59 -5.53
CA ALA A 312 1.85 -6.47 -4.09
C ALA A 312 2.17 -5.03 -3.64
N ALA A 313 1.14 -4.32 -3.19
CA ALA A 313 1.28 -3.02 -2.56
C ALA A 313 0.01 -2.66 -1.79
N ILE A 314 0.17 -1.88 -0.72
CA ILE A 314 -0.94 -1.25 -0.02
C ILE A 314 -1.14 0.17 -0.58
N TRP A 315 -2.35 0.48 -1.02
CA TRP A 315 -2.70 1.77 -1.59
C TRP A 315 -3.30 2.71 -0.54
N THR A 316 -2.99 4.00 -0.66
CA THR A 316 -3.58 5.08 0.16
C THR A 316 -4.04 6.25 -0.68
#